data_AF-A0A967WVG5-F1
#
_entry.id   AF-A0A967WVG5-F1
#
_cell.length_a   1.000
_cell.length_b   1.000
_cell.length_c   1.000
_cell.angle_alpha   90.00
_cell.angle_beta   90.00
_cell.angle_gamma   90.00
#
_symmetry.space_group_name_H-M   'P 1'
#
loop_
_entity.id
_entity.type
_entity.pdbx_description
1 polymer ?
#
loop_
_entity_poly.entity_id
_entity_poly.type
_entity_poly.pdbx_seq_one_letter_code
_entity_poly.pdbx_strand_id
1 'polypeptide(L)'
;MNQSSMKLPKAEMLERALARELGGGKAGEVVRKASDRYDDLYAERKQYENRALRQHLEGNILPGIALYQTLLEDPEAQQRSMDLVEAAFREWAAPNRRFMERLGRLPFFYGLMRVLIKPMMRRSFPAEGWETEWVEASGEALAFNMTRCF
;
A
#
# COMPACT_ATOMS: atom_id res chain seq x y z
N MET A 1 -6.69 19.31 -23.22
CA MET A 1 -6.27 17.89 -23.24
C MET A 1 -7.16 17.15 -22.27
N ASN A 2 -7.87 16.12 -22.73
CA ASN A 2 -8.81 15.37 -21.93
C ASN A 2 -8.02 14.44 -21.00
N GLN A 3 -7.70 14.89 -19.77
CA GLN A 3 -7.08 14.02 -18.77
C GLN A 3 -8.14 13.01 -18.35
N SER A 4 -7.96 11.73 -18.71
CA SER A 4 -8.70 10.67 -18.05
C SER A 4 -8.29 10.67 -16.58
N SER A 5 -9.21 11.04 -15.69
CA SER A 5 -9.00 10.95 -14.24
C SER A 5 -8.68 9.49 -13.88
N MET A 6 -7.59 9.29 -13.15
CA MET A 6 -7.18 7.98 -12.70
C MET A 6 -7.90 7.68 -11.39
N LYS A 7 -8.58 6.52 -11.34
CA LYS A 7 -9.32 6.15 -10.13
C LYS A 7 -8.35 5.85 -8.99
N LEU A 8 -8.44 6.61 -7.89
CA LEU A 8 -7.72 6.33 -6.65
C LEU A 8 -7.91 4.85 -6.25
N PRO A 9 -6.82 4.08 -6.13
CA PRO A 9 -6.89 2.68 -5.73
C PRO A 9 -7.65 2.50 -4.41
N LYS A 10 -8.64 1.60 -4.43
CA LYS A 10 -9.45 1.23 -3.24
C LYS A 10 -10.16 2.40 -2.53
N ALA A 11 -10.50 3.47 -3.25
CA ALA A 11 -11.23 4.63 -2.71
C ALA A 11 -12.39 4.27 -1.75
N GLU A 12 -13.28 3.36 -2.14
CA GLU A 12 -14.42 2.93 -1.30
C GLU A 12 -14.01 2.23 0.02
N MET A 13 -12.86 1.56 0.06
CA MET A 13 -12.34 0.96 1.28
C MET A 13 -11.74 2.05 2.18
N LEU A 14 -11.01 3.00 1.60
CA LEU A 14 -10.45 4.14 2.33
C LEU A 14 -11.57 4.99 2.93
N GLU A 15 -12.60 5.30 2.16
CA GLU A 15 -13.76 6.08 2.63
C GLU A 15 -14.46 5.41 3.80
N ARG A 16 -14.73 4.10 3.72
CA ARG A 16 -15.34 3.35 4.83
C ARG A 16 -14.47 3.30 6.08
N ALA A 17 -13.15 3.26 5.92
CA ALA A 17 -12.24 3.32 7.04
C ALA A 17 -12.29 4.70 7.70
N LEU A 18 -12.16 5.76 6.92
CA LEU A 18 -12.20 7.14 7.39
C LEU A 18 -13.56 7.53 7.97
N ALA A 19 -14.66 7.00 7.44
CA ALA A 19 -16.01 7.29 7.93
C ALA A 19 -16.22 6.85 9.39
N ARG A 20 -15.47 5.83 9.85
CA ARG A 20 -15.50 5.39 11.25
C ARG A 20 -14.85 6.40 12.20
N GLU A 21 -13.87 7.16 11.71
CA GLU A 21 -13.09 8.11 12.52
C GLU A 21 -13.56 9.57 12.35
N LEU A 22 -14.04 9.93 11.17
CA LEU A 22 -14.36 11.31 10.76
C LEU A 22 -15.86 11.55 10.48
N GLY A 23 -16.65 10.48 10.39
CA GLY A 23 -18.02 10.51 9.88
C GLY A 23 -18.08 10.51 8.35
N GLY A 24 -19.20 10.01 7.80
CA GLY A 24 -19.34 9.75 6.36
C GLY A 24 -19.16 10.99 5.47
N GLY A 25 -19.71 12.14 5.87
CA GLY A 25 -19.59 13.38 5.09
C GLY A 25 -18.15 13.86 4.93
N LYS A 26 -17.40 13.95 6.04
CA LYS A 26 -15.99 14.36 6.03
C LYS A 26 -15.11 13.31 5.34
N ALA A 27 -15.39 12.02 5.53
CA ALA A 27 -14.65 10.94 4.86
C ALA A 27 -14.78 11.00 3.33
N GLY A 28 -15.99 11.19 2.80
CA GLY A 28 -16.22 11.33 1.36
C GLY A 28 -15.52 12.57 0.78
N GLU A 29 -15.53 13.69 1.50
CA GLU A 29 -14.80 14.89 1.09
C GLU A 29 -13.28 14.65 1.03
N VAL A 30 -12.72 14.00 2.05
CA VAL A 30 -11.29 13.65 2.09
C VAL A 30 -10.93 12.72 0.93
N VAL A 31 -11.70 11.67 0.66
CA VAL A 31 -11.39 10.74 -0.43
C VAL A 31 -11.51 11.40 -1.81
N ARG A 32 -12.45 12.32 -1.99
CA ARG A 32 -12.55 13.10 -3.22
C ARG A 32 -11.32 13.98 -3.41
N LYS A 33 -10.94 14.76 -2.40
CA LYS A 33 -9.72 15.60 -2.44
C LYS A 33 -8.45 14.77 -2.63
N ALA A 34 -8.36 13.60 -1.99
CA ALA A 34 -7.26 12.67 -2.17
C ALA A 34 -7.22 12.07 -3.57
N SER A 35 -8.37 11.92 -4.25
CA SER A 35 -8.42 11.49 -5.65
C SER A 35 -7.89 12.58 -6.58
N ASP A 36 -8.30 13.84 -6.37
CA ASP A 36 -7.76 14.98 -7.12
C ASP A 36 -6.24 15.06 -6.92
N ARG A 37 -5.77 14.92 -5.68
CA ARG A 37 -4.33 14.93 -5.37
C ARG A 37 -3.58 13.73 -5.96
N TYR A 38 -4.22 12.57 -6.03
CA TYR A 38 -3.65 11.39 -6.68
C TYR A 38 -3.48 11.60 -8.18
N ASP A 39 -4.44 12.24 -8.86
CA ASP A 39 -4.33 12.56 -10.29
C ASP A 39 -3.13 13.48 -10.57
N ASP A 40 -2.92 14.51 -9.73
CA ASP A 40 -1.73 15.38 -9.83
C ASP A 40 -0.43 14.59 -9.66
N LEU A 41 -0.33 13.81 -8.58
CA LEU A 41 0.84 12.99 -8.30
C LEU A 41 1.08 11.95 -9.40
N TYR A 42 0.02 11.40 -9.99
CA TYR A 42 0.10 10.45 -11.08
C TYR A 42 0.64 11.12 -12.35
N ALA A 43 0.19 12.33 -12.68
CA ALA A 43 0.67 13.07 -13.85
C ALA A 43 2.18 13.41 -13.76
N GLU A 44 2.66 13.76 -12.56
CA GLU A 44 4.05 14.16 -12.31
C GLU A 44 5.01 12.98 -12.05
N ARG A 45 4.49 11.76 -11.94
CA ARG A 45 5.27 10.62 -11.47
C ARG A 45 6.42 10.26 -12.41
N LYS A 46 7.48 9.70 -11.82
CA LYS A 46 8.48 8.96 -12.58
C LYS A 46 7.86 7.70 -13.20
N GLN A 47 8.05 7.55 -14.50
CA GLN A 47 7.61 6.35 -15.22
C GLN A 47 8.74 5.31 -15.19
N TYR A 48 8.44 4.13 -14.64
CA TYR A 48 9.36 3.01 -14.61
C TYR A 48 9.00 2.02 -15.72
N GLU A 49 9.99 1.46 -16.42
CA GLU A 49 9.77 0.40 -17.42
C GLU A 49 9.36 -0.94 -16.78
N ASN A 50 9.87 -1.20 -15.58
CA ASN A 50 9.52 -2.41 -14.85
C ASN A 50 8.14 -2.29 -14.19
N ARG A 51 7.27 -3.25 -14.55
CA ARG A 51 5.86 -3.29 -14.12
C ARG A 51 5.69 -3.35 -12.61
N ALA A 52 6.56 -4.07 -11.89
CA ALA A 52 6.45 -4.18 -10.44
C ALA A 52 6.65 -2.81 -9.77
N LEU A 53 7.52 -1.98 -10.33
CA LEU A 53 7.87 -0.68 -9.79
C LEU A 53 6.76 0.32 -10.01
N ARG A 54 6.20 0.32 -11.23
CA ARG A 54 4.99 1.08 -11.53
C ARG A 54 3.88 0.70 -10.57
N GLN A 55 3.64 -0.58 -10.35
CA GLN A 55 2.61 -1.03 -9.42
C GLN A 55 2.85 -0.55 -7.98
N HIS A 56 4.11 -0.58 -7.50
CA HIS A 56 4.44 -0.06 -6.17
C HIS A 56 4.21 1.44 -6.07
N LEU A 57 4.72 2.21 -7.04
CA LEU A 57 4.55 3.66 -7.04
C LEU A 57 3.07 4.04 -7.18
N GLU A 58 2.46 3.64 -8.28
CA GLU A 58 1.12 4.07 -8.70
C GLU A 58 0.01 3.48 -7.84
N GLY A 59 0.19 2.23 -7.41
CA GLY A 59 -0.85 1.45 -6.74
C GLY A 59 -0.74 1.42 -5.22
N ASN A 60 0.43 1.68 -4.64
CA ASN A 60 0.65 1.55 -3.19
C ASN A 60 1.16 2.86 -2.56
N ILE A 61 2.16 3.51 -3.16
CA ILE A 61 2.83 4.68 -2.57
C ILE A 61 2.04 5.97 -2.83
N LEU A 62 1.76 6.31 -4.09
CA LEU A 62 1.07 7.56 -4.44
C LEU A 62 -0.31 7.69 -3.78
N PRO A 63 -1.15 6.63 -3.68
CA PRO A 63 -2.42 6.73 -2.96
C PRO A 63 -2.25 7.10 -1.48
N GLY A 64 -1.20 6.58 -0.83
CA GLY A 64 -0.89 6.89 0.57
C GLY A 64 -0.42 8.33 0.74
N ILE A 65 0.45 8.81 -0.16
CA ILE A 65 0.91 10.21 -0.18
C ILE A 65 -0.28 11.15 -0.41
N ALA A 66 -1.14 10.85 -1.38
CA ALA A 66 -2.31 11.67 -1.71
C ALA A 66 -3.24 11.80 -0.50
N LEU A 67 -3.52 10.67 0.17
CA LEU A 67 -4.36 10.66 1.36
C LEU A 67 -3.73 11.43 2.51
N TYR A 68 -2.45 11.18 2.81
CA TYR A 68 -1.74 11.87 3.88
C TYR A 68 -1.70 13.38 3.67
N GLN A 69 -1.31 13.83 2.47
CA GLN A 69 -1.25 15.25 2.13
C GLN A 69 -2.62 15.93 2.21
N THR A 70 -3.71 15.20 1.94
CA THR A 70 -5.08 15.72 2.07
C THR A 70 -5.52 15.86 3.53
N LEU A 71 -5.04 14.99 4.41
CA LEU A 71 -5.35 14.99 5.84
C LEU A 71 -4.49 15.98 6.65
N LEU A 72 -3.33 16.37 6.11
CA LEU A 72 -2.38 17.23 6.79
C LEU A 72 -2.88 18.70 6.81
N GLU A 73 -3.44 19.12 7.95
CA GLU A 73 -3.93 20.50 8.16
C GLU A 73 -2.80 21.43 8.67
N ASP A 74 -1.95 20.96 9.59
CA ASP A 74 -0.79 21.68 10.17
C ASP A 74 0.20 20.69 10.85
N PRO A 75 1.35 21.14 11.42
CA PRO A 75 2.29 20.26 12.11
C PRO A 75 1.72 19.53 13.33
N GLU A 76 0.72 20.08 14.02
CA GLU A 76 0.09 19.43 15.19
C GLU A 76 -0.86 18.31 14.73
N ALA A 77 -1.45 18.44 13.54
CA ALA A 77 -2.28 17.42 12.90
C ALA A 77 -1.48 16.26 12.28
N GLN A 78 -0.14 16.34 12.24
CA GLN A 78 0.71 15.33 11.59
C GLN A 78 0.46 13.92 12.14
N GLN A 79 0.50 13.75 13.46
CA GLN A 79 0.31 12.44 14.09
C GLN A 79 -1.09 11.89 13.81
N ARG A 80 -2.11 12.73 13.98
CA ARG A 80 -3.50 12.35 13.69
C ARG A 80 -3.70 11.95 12.22
N SER A 81 -3.03 12.65 11.30
CA SER A 81 -3.07 12.33 9.87
C SER A 81 -2.45 10.96 9.59
N MET A 82 -1.32 10.66 10.25
CA MET A 82 -0.67 9.35 10.16
C MET A 82 -1.57 8.24 10.71
N ASP A 83 -2.20 8.44 11.87
CA ASP A 83 -3.10 7.45 12.46
C ASP A 83 -4.30 7.13 11.54
N LEU A 84 -4.86 8.17 10.91
CA LEU A 84 -5.97 8.02 9.95
C LEU A 84 -5.54 7.28 8.68
N VAL A 85 -4.35 7.60 8.15
CA VAL A 85 -3.78 6.87 7.01
C VAL A 85 -3.53 5.41 7.39
N GLU A 86 -2.96 5.14 8.57
CA GLU A 86 -2.72 3.79 9.04
C GLU A 86 -4.03 3.00 9.16
N ALA A 87 -5.07 3.59 9.76
CA ALA A 87 -6.39 2.97 9.87
C ALA A 87 -6.96 2.63 8.48
N ALA A 88 -6.86 3.56 7.52
CA ALA A 88 -7.32 3.35 6.16
C ALA A 88 -6.56 2.22 5.44
N PHE A 89 -5.23 2.18 5.56
CA PHE A 89 -4.40 1.15 4.94
C PHE A 89 -4.53 -0.21 5.63
N ARG A 90 -4.79 -0.24 6.94
CA ARG A 90 -5.11 -1.46 7.68
C ARG A 90 -6.38 -2.10 7.14
N GLU A 91 -7.41 -1.30 6.85
CA GLU A 91 -8.65 -1.77 6.21
C GLU A 91 -8.43 -2.21 4.77
N TRP A 92 -7.61 -1.48 3.99
CA TRP A 92 -7.18 -1.92 2.66
C TRP A 92 -6.49 -3.29 2.73
N ALA A 93 -5.55 -3.49 3.65
CA ALA A 93 -4.80 -4.75 3.79
C ALA A 93 -5.63 -5.90 4.38
N ALA A 94 -6.74 -5.61 5.06
CA ALA A 94 -7.50 -6.60 5.83
C ALA A 94 -7.98 -7.83 5.01
N PRO A 95 -8.50 -7.71 3.77
CA PRO A 95 -8.88 -8.88 2.98
C PRO A 95 -7.68 -9.80 2.67
N ASN A 96 -6.53 -9.23 2.32
CA ASN A 96 -5.32 -10.01 2.05
C ASN A 96 -4.80 -10.67 3.34
N ARG A 97 -4.81 -9.95 4.46
CA ARG A 97 -4.44 -10.49 5.77
C ARG A 97 -5.31 -11.69 6.13
N ARG A 98 -6.64 -11.56 6.06
CA ARG A 98 -7.60 -12.65 6.34
C ARG A 98 -7.41 -13.84 5.40
N PHE A 99 -7.09 -13.59 4.14
CA PHE A 99 -6.78 -14.65 3.18
C PHE A 99 -5.51 -15.41 3.56
N MET A 100 -4.43 -14.70 3.90
CA MET A 100 -3.18 -15.31 4.34
C MET A 100 -3.31 -16.04 5.69
N GLU A 101 -4.09 -15.50 6.64
CA GLU A 101 -4.40 -16.16 7.91
C GLU A 101 -5.12 -17.51 7.68
N ARG A 102 -6.02 -17.59 6.70
CA ARG A 102 -6.71 -18.84 6.35
C ARG A 102 -5.75 -19.84 5.70
N LEU A 103 -4.93 -19.40 4.75
CA LEU A 103 -3.93 -20.26 4.11
C LEU A 103 -2.90 -20.78 5.12
N GLY A 104 -2.47 -19.94 6.06
CA GLY A 104 -1.55 -20.30 7.13
C GLY A 104 -2.03 -21.42 8.06
N ARG A 105 -3.33 -21.70 8.10
CA ARG A 105 -3.90 -22.81 8.90
C ARG A 105 -3.84 -24.16 8.18
N LEU A 106 -3.51 -24.19 6.90
CA LEU A 106 -3.41 -25.44 6.16
C LEU A 106 -2.10 -26.15 6.51
N PRO A 107 -2.13 -27.45 6.88
CA PRO A 107 -0.90 -28.23 7.00
C PRO A 107 -0.21 -28.19 5.63
N PHE A 108 1.10 -27.98 5.59
CA PHE A 108 1.94 -27.83 4.39
C PHE A 108 1.99 -26.44 3.71
N PHE A 109 1.10 -25.49 4.01
CA PHE A 109 1.16 -24.17 3.35
C PHE A 109 2.49 -23.45 3.63
N TYR A 110 2.98 -23.52 4.86
CA TYR A 110 4.27 -22.93 5.21
C TYR A 110 5.44 -23.55 4.42
N GLY A 111 5.45 -24.88 4.27
CA GLY A 111 6.45 -25.59 3.46
C GLY A 111 6.42 -25.15 2.00
N LEU A 112 5.23 -25.00 1.42
CA LEU A 112 5.06 -24.44 0.08
C LEU A 112 5.57 -23.00 0.00
N MET A 113 5.23 -22.16 0.98
CA MET A 113 5.65 -20.76 1.02
C MET A 113 7.17 -20.61 1.07
N ARG A 114 7.89 -21.46 1.81
CA ARG A 114 9.36 -21.44 1.82
C ARG A 114 9.97 -21.60 0.43
N VAL A 115 9.37 -22.43 -0.42
CA VAL A 115 9.84 -22.66 -1.79
C VAL A 115 9.47 -21.48 -2.70
N LEU A 116 8.26 -20.95 -2.54
CA LEU A 116 7.71 -19.92 -3.43
C LEU A 116 8.10 -18.48 -3.07
N ILE A 117 8.50 -18.21 -1.83
CA ILE A 117 8.66 -16.83 -1.35
C ILE A 117 9.80 -16.10 -2.07
N LYS A 118 10.96 -16.74 -2.27
CA LYS A 118 12.11 -16.10 -2.94
C LYS A 118 11.79 -15.69 -4.40
N PRO A 119 11.23 -16.57 -5.26
CA PRO A 119 10.85 -16.13 -6.61
C PRO A 119 9.69 -15.11 -6.58
N MET A 120 8.73 -15.24 -5.66
CA MET A 120 7.66 -14.25 -5.49
C MET A 120 8.22 -12.87 -5.11
N MET A 121 9.16 -12.81 -4.17
CA MET A 121 9.83 -11.58 -3.75
C MET A 121 10.66 -10.98 -4.88
N ARG A 122 11.45 -11.77 -5.63
CA ARG A 122 12.19 -11.26 -6.80
C ARG A 122 11.28 -10.67 -7.88
N ARG A 123 10.09 -11.23 -8.06
CA ARG A 123 9.10 -10.73 -9.02
C ARG A 123 8.38 -9.47 -8.52
N SER A 124 8.05 -9.43 -7.24
CA SER A 124 7.25 -8.35 -6.64
C SER A 124 8.10 -7.16 -6.23
N PHE A 125 9.34 -7.41 -5.81
CA PHE A 125 10.33 -6.45 -5.32
C PHE A 125 11.67 -6.71 -6.02
N PRO A 126 11.78 -6.35 -7.31
CA PRO A 126 12.96 -6.68 -8.11
C PRO A 126 14.19 -5.87 -7.68
N ALA A 127 15.37 -6.46 -7.85
CA ALA A 127 16.67 -5.88 -7.46
C ALA A 127 17.02 -4.55 -8.17
N GLU A 128 16.29 -4.21 -9.23
CA GLU A 128 16.40 -2.92 -9.94
C GLU A 128 16.19 -1.70 -9.02
N GLY A 129 15.56 -1.88 -7.85
CA GLY A 129 15.48 -0.83 -6.83
C GLY A 129 14.83 -1.24 -5.53
N TRP A 130 14.85 -2.54 -5.26
CA TRP A 130 14.75 -3.02 -3.89
C TRP A 130 16.05 -3.72 -3.53
N GLU A 131 16.59 -3.35 -2.38
CA GLU A 131 17.66 -4.10 -1.75
C GLU A 131 17.05 -4.96 -0.65
N THR A 132 17.21 -6.28 -0.78
CA THR A 132 16.62 -7.25 0.14
C THR A 132 17.69 -8.19 0.66
N GLU A 133 17.82 -8.24 1.99
CA GLU A 133 18.72 -9.14 2.70
C GLU A 133 17.90 -10.23 3.39
N TRP A 134 18.20 -11.50 3.12
CA TRP A 134 17.52 -12.62 3.78
C TRP A 134 18.16 -12.89 5.14
N VAL A 135 17.41 -12.67 6.20
CA VAL A 135 17.83 -12.92 7.58
C VAL A 135 17.58 -14.39 7.94
N GLU A 136 16.44 -14.94 7.53
CA GLU A 136 16.06 -16.30 7.85
C GLU A 136 15.22 -16.94 6.73
N ALA A 137 15.52 -18.20 6.44
CA ALA A 137 14.68 -19.05 5.60
C ALA A 137 14.69 -20.49 6.16
N SER A 138 14.11 -20.65 7.36
CA SER A 138 14.17 -21.89 8.15
C SER A 138 12.83 -22.63 8.15
N GLY A 139 12.72 -23.68 8.96
CA GLY A 139 11.46 -24.39 9.22
C GLY A 139 10.51 -23.63 10.15
N GLU A 140 11.00 -22.57 10.79
CA GLU A 140 10.32 -21.83 11.85
C GLU A 140 9.92 -20.42 11.39
N ALA A 141 10.80 -19.73 10.65
CA ALA A 141 10.55 -18.39 10.15
C ALA A 141 11.11 -18.11 8.74
N LEU A 142 10.45 -17.16 8.07
CA LEU A 142 10.87 -16.52 6.84
C LEU A 142 11.04 -15.03 7.16
N ALA A 143 12.28 -14.55 7.18
CA ALA A 143 12.59 -13.16 7.54
C ALA A 143 13.56 -12.55 6.53
N PHE A 144 13.29 -11.30 6.18
CA PHE A 144 14.15 -10.51 5.30
C PHE A 144 14.05 -9.03 5.66
N ASN A 145 15.14 -8.30 5.46
CA ASN A 145 15.19 -6.86 5.56
C ASN A 145 15.04 -6.26 4.16
N MET A 146 14.32 -5.15 4.06
CA MET A 146 14.32 -4.29 2.88
C MET A 146 15.02 -2.99 3.26
N THR A 147 16.28 -2.84 2.86
CA THR A 147 17.16 -1.75 3.32
C THR A 147 17.15 -0.56 2.38
N ARG A 148 16.73 -0.77 1.13
CA ARG A 148 16.57 0.28 0.13
C ARG A 148 15.34 0.01 -0.73
N CYS A 149 14.64 1.09 -1.05
CA CYS A 149 13.51 1.15 -1.95
C CYS A 149 13.87 2.11 -3.10
N PHE A 150 13.04 2.11 -4.15
CA PHE A 150 13.20 2.92 -5.36
C PHE A 150 13.39 4.41 -5.11
#